data_AF-A0A944SHN9-F1
#
_entry.id   AF-A0A944SHN9-F1
#
_cell.length_a   1.000
_cell.length_b   1.000
_cell.length_c   1.000
_cell.angle_alpha   90.00
_cell.angle_beta   90.00
_cell.angle_gamma   90.00
#
_symmetry.space_group_name_H-M   'P 1'
#
loop_
_entity.id
_entity.type
_entity.pdbx_description
1 polymer ?
#
loop_
_entity_poly.entity_id
_entity_poly.type
_entity_poly.pdbx_seq_one_letter_code
_entity_poly.pdbx_strand_id
1 'polypeptide(L)'
;FSTNVTSEHIIKASRLVSTVTGFVVQPNKAIVGANAFAHESGIHQDGMLKNAQTYEIMTPESVGLSASKIVLGKHSGRHAFREKLKELGYDLGDNAVQVAFKRFKDLADMKKEVFDDDLVALVDDEVVRTNDRLRMISMEIMCGTKHRPPKAGMEMEIDGELKSCDSTGDGPVDAAFNCVKELFPHEARLQLYQVHAVTHGTDAQAEVTVRLAEGGKTVNGQGADTDTMVASVKAYVNALNKLLVKREKTEPAAVSM
;
A
#
# COMPACT_ATOMS: atom_id res chain seq x y z
N PHE A 1 -16.53 19.29 -40.03
CA PHE A 1 -17.33 18.08 -39.71
C PHE A 1 -17.75 18.18 -38.24
N SER A 2 -19.00 17.86 -37.90
CA SER A 2 -19.54 17.94 -36.52
C SER A 2 -20.27 16.64 -36.17
N THR A 3 -19.98 16.07 -35.00
CA THR A 3 -20.50 14.74 -34.59
C THR A 3 -21.65 14.78 -33.58
N ASN A 4 -22.00 15.95 -33.05
CA ASN A 4 -22.95 16.12 -31.93
C ASN A 4 -22.61 15.27 -30.69
N VAL A 5 -21.35 14.85 -30.54
CA VAL A 5 -20.86 14.10 -29.37
C VAL A 5 -20.27 15.08 -28.37
N THR A 6 -20.74 15.03 -27.13
CA THR A 6 -20.11 15.71 -25.98
C THR A 6 -18.93 14.86 -25.51
N SER A 7 -17.71 15.20 -25.94
CA SER A 7 -16.51 14.36 -25.77
C SER A 7 -16.10 14.20 -24.32
N GLU A 8 -16.43 15.14 -23.46
CA GLU A 8 -16.17 15.13 -22.01
C GLU A 8 -16.88 13.96 -21.28
N HIS A 9 -17.84 13.31 -21.95
CA HIS A 9 -18.53 12.13 -21.44
C HIS A 9 -17.94 10.80 -21.92
N ILE A 10 -16.92 10.80 -22.78
CA ILE A 10 -16.34 9.58 -23.39
C ILE A 10 -15.82 8.60 -22.32
N ILE A 11 -15.07 9.09 -21.33
CA ILE A 11 -14.52 8.23 -20.26
C ILE A 11 -15.63 7.65 -19.39
N LYS A 12 -16.63 8.46 -19.02
CA LYS A 12 -17.79 8.00 -18.24
C LYS A 12 -18.59 6.94 -18.98
N ALA A 13 -18.84 7.16 -20.27
CA ALA A 13 -19.52 6.19 -21.13
C ALA A 13 -18.73 4.88 -21.26
N SER A 14 -17.41 4.95 -21.47
CA SER A 14 -16.54 3.77 -21.53
C SER A 14 -16.56 2.96 -20.24
N ARG A 15 -16.48 3.62 -19.07
CA ARG A 15 -16.60 2.98 -17.76
C ARG A 15 -17.95 2.32 -17.58
N LEU A 16 -19.04 2.99 -17.95
CA LEU A 16 -20.39 2.43 -17.89
C LEU A 16 -20.51 1.15 -18.73
N VAL A 17 -20.01 1.17 -19.98
CA VAL A 17 -20.00 -0.02 -20.85
C VAL A 17 -19.18 -1.14 -20.24
N SER A 18 -17.99 -0.86 -19.68
CA SER A 18 -17.18 -1.87 -18.99
C SER A 18 -17.91 -2.49 -17.80
N THR A 19 -18.58 -1.68 -16.98
CA THR A 19 -19.35 -2.15 -15.83
C THR A 19 -20.55 -3.00 -16.23
N VAL A 20 -21.31 -2.58 -17.25
CA VAL A 20 -22.50 -3.30 -17.72
C VAL A 20 -22.14 -4.61 -18.41
N THR A 21 -21.06 -4.63 -19.19
CA THR A 21 -20.67 -5.79 -20.00
C THR A 21 -19.72 -6.75 -19.29
N GLY A 22 -19.07 -6.31 -18.21
CA GLY A 22 -18.03 -7.08 -17.51
C GLY A 22 -16.70 -7.16 -18.26
N PHE A 23 -16.58 -6.58 -19.46
CA PHE A 23 -15.32 -6.53 -20.19
C PHE A 23 -14.47 -5.35 -19.72
N VAL A 24 -13.24 -5.63 -19.29
CA VAL A 24 -12.29 -4.61 -18.85
C VAL A 24 -11.71 -3.87 -20.06
N VAL A 25 -11.60 -2.53 -19.96
CA VAL A 25 -10.95 -1.71 -20.97
C VAL A 25 -9.45 -1.99 -20.99
N GLN A 26 -8.90 -2.29 -22.17
CA GLN A 26 -7.46 -2.50 -22.31
C GLN A 26 -6.69 -1.22 -21.97
N PRO A 27 -5.57 -1.30 -21.21
CA PRO A 27 -4.80 -0.11 -20.80
C PRO A 27 -4.35 0.77 -21.98
N ASN A 28 -4.03 0.18 -23.12
CA ASN A 28 -3.59 0.85 -24.34
C ASN A 28 -4.73 1.22 -25.31
N LYS A 29 -6.00 1.08 -24.90
CA LYS A 29 -7.14 1.47 -25.73
C LYS A 29 -7.09 2.99 -25.97
N ALA A 30 -7.15 3.39 -27.24
CA ALA A 30 -7.16 4.80 -27.61
C ALA A 30 -8.22 5.60 -26.83
N ILE A 31 -7.85 6.77 -26.34
CA ILE A 31 -8.67 7.73 -25.57
C ILE A 31 -9.10 7.24 -24.18
N VAL A 32 -9.55 6.00 -24.05
CA VAL A 32 -10.22 5.51 -22.83
C VAL A 32 -9.41 4.54 -21.99
N GLY A 33 -8.28 4.06 -22.51
CA GLY A 33 -7.36 3.20 -21.79
C GLY A 33 -6.63 3.95 -20.69
N ALA A 34 -6.26 3.25 -19.61
CA ALA A 34 -5.53 3.82 -18.48
C ALA A 34 -4.20 4.50 -18.88
N ASN A 35 -3.60 4.09 -20.00
CA ASN A 35 -2.32 4.60 -20.50
C ASN A 35 -2.47 5.68 -21.58
N ALA A 36 -3.70 6.07 -21.95
CA ALA A 36 -3.94 7.00 -23.06
C ALA A 36 -3.39 8.42 -22.81
N PHE A 37 -3.28 8.82 -21.53
CA PHE A 37 -2.72 10.12 -21.09
C PHE A 37 -1.63 9.91 -20.02
N ALA A 38 -0.88 8.79 -20.16
CA ALA A 38 0.18 8.42 -19.25
C ALA A 38 1.56 8.73 -19.84
N HIS A 39 2.44 9.35 -19.06
CA HIS A 39 3.79 9.71 -19.49
C HIS A 39 4.87 9.08 -18.59
N GLU A 40 5.68 8.19 -19.17
CA GLU A 40 6.69 7.41 -18.42
C GLU A 40 8.12 7.96 -18.55
N SER A 41 8.52 8.30 -19.78
CA SER A 41 9.91 8.67 -20.07
C SER A 41 10.23 10.06 -19.53
N GLY A 42 11.41 10.22 -18.92
CA GLY A 42 11.85 11.52 -18.37
C GLY A 42 11.86 12.65 -19.41
N ILE A 43 12.15 12.34 -20.69
CA ILE A 43 12.07 13.33 -21.77
C ILE A 43 10.61 13.70 -22.12
N HIS A 44 9.67 12.76 -21.99
CA HIS A 44 8.26 13.02 -22.23
C HIS A 44 7.66 13.84 -21.10
N GLN A 45 8.05 13.56 -19.86
CA GLN A 45 7.67 14.35 -18.69
C GLN A 45 8.19 15.79 -18.78
N ASP A 46 9.49 15.97 -19.08
CA ASP A 46 10.09 17.30 -19.25
C ASP A 46 9.42 18.10 -20.39
N GLY A 47 9.17 17.47 -21.53
CA GLY A 47 8.49 18.13 -22.64
C GLY A 47 7.02 18.44 -22.35
N MET A 48 6.29 17.57 -21.64
CA MET A 48 4.90 17.83 -21.23
C MET A 48 4.81 18.97 -20.21
N LEU A 49 5.74 19.05 -19.25
CA LEU A 49 5.82 20.16 -18.29
C LEU A 49 6.11 21.50 -18.96
N LYS A 50 6.91 21.51 -20.03
CA LYS A 50 7.21 22.73 -20.82
C LYS A 50 6.06 23.11 -21.75
N ASN A 51 5.48 22.12 -22.44
CA ASN A 51 4.33 22.28 -23.31
C ASN A 51 3.63 20.93 -23.53
N ALA A 52 2.47 20.74 -22.90
CA ALA A 52 1.68 19.50 -22.98
C ALA A 52 1.35 19.07 -24.42
N GLN A 53 1.14 20.02 -25.35
CA GLN A 53 0.83 19.73 -26.75
C GLN A 53 1.95 19.01 -27.51
N THR A 54 3.15 18.95 -26.93
CA THR A 54 4.29 18.21 -27.51
C THR A 54 4.01 16.71 -27.60
N TYR A 55 3.27 16.16 -26.63
CA TYR A 55 2.99 14.72 -26.52
C TYR A 55 1.50 14.40 -26.40
N GLU A 56 0.66 15.39 -26.12
CA GLU A 56 -0.79 15.24 -25.99
C GLU A 56 -1.50 15.86 -27.19
N ILE A 57 -1.94 15.02 -28.13
CA ILE A 57 -2.74 15.45 -29.28
C ILE A 57 -4.13 15.98 -28.89
N MET A 58 -4.61 15.60 -27.70
CA MET A 58 -5.83 16.08 -27.07
C MET A 58 -5.60 16.18 -25.57
N THR A 59 -6.33 17.05 -24.88
CA THR A 59 -6.15 17.17 -23.42
C THR A 59 -6.98 16.12 -22.67
N PRO A 60 -6.57 15.68 -21.48
CA PRO A 60 -7.35 14.77 -20.64
C PRO A 60 -8.77 15.28 -20.38
N GLU A 61 -8.91 16.59 -20.17
CA GLU A 61 -10.19 17.26 -19.87
C GLU A 61 -11.16 17.14 -21.04
N SER A 62 -10.64 17.21 -22.28
CA SER A 62 -11.45 17.11 -23.50
C SER A 62 -12.20 15.78 -23.63
N VAL A 63 -11.80 14.74 -22.87
CA VAL A 63 -12.41 13.41 -22.87
C VAL A 63 -13.02 13.01 -21.52
N GLY A 64 -12.96 13.90 -20.52
CA GLY A 64 -13.56 13.69 -19.19
C GLY A 64 -12.61 13.15 -18.12
N LEU A 65 -11.29 13.30 -18.29
CA LEU A 65 -10.30 13.11 -17.23
C LEU A 65 -9.94 14.46 -16.58
N SER A 66 -9.43 14.42 -15.36
CA SER A 66 -9.06 15.63 -14.60
C SER A 66 -7.63 16.11 -14.84
N ALA A 67 -6.72 15.20 -15.20
CA ALA A 67 -5.31 15.47 -15.50
C ALA A 67 -4.64 14.24 -16.13
N SER A 68 -3.48 14.44 -16.74
CA SER A 68 -2.57 13.37 -17.20
C SER A 68 -1.90 12.67 -16.02
N LYS A 69 -1.60 11.37 -16.18
CA LYS A 69 -0.93 10.59 -15.13
C LYS A 69 0.57 10.49 -15.43
N ILE A 70 1.40 10.86 -14.47
CA ILE A 70 2.82 10.49 -14.50
C ILE A 70 2.90 9.02 -14.05
N VAL A 71 3.44 8.17 -14.93
CA VAL A 71 3.66 6.75 -14.64
C VAL A 71 5.15 6.55 -14.45
N LEU A 72 5.52 5.74 -13.45
CA LEU A 72 6.91 5.40 -13.22
C LEU A 72 7.27 4.08 -13.91
N GLY A 73 8.39 4.09 -14.62
CA GLY A 73 8.97 2.91 -15.23
C GLY A 73 10.48 3.04 -15.35
N LYS A 74 11.12 2.17 -16.14
CA LYS A 74 12.58 2.00 -16.12
C LYS A 74 13.34 3.26 -16.53
N HIS A 75 12.70 4.18 -17.25
CA HIS A 75 13.31 5.44 -17.68
C HIS A 75 13.01 6.61 -16.75
N SER A 76 12.23 6.41 -15.70
CA SER A 76 11.90 7.47 -14.76
C SER A 76 13.10 7.83 -13.90
N GLY A 77 13.35 9.14 -13.77
CA GLY A 77 14.45 9.68 -12.97
C GLY A 77 14.07 9.81 -11.49
N ARG A 78 15.09 10.05 -10.65
CA ARG A 78 14.91 10.18 -9.20
C ARG A 78 13.95 11.31 -8.79
N HIS A 79 13.92 12.41 -9.54
CA HIS A 79 13.00 13.51 -9.27
C HIS A 79 11.54 13.07 -9.40
N ALA A 80 11.19 12.42 -10.51
CA ALA A 80 9.83 11.90 -10.74
C ALA A 80 9.44 10.85 -9.69
N PHE A 81 10.38 9.97 -9.31
CA PHE A 81 10.18 9.01 -8.22
C PHE A 81 9.86 9.72 -6.90
N ARG A 82 10.63 10.74 -6.51
CA ARG A 82 10.42 11.49 -5.27
C ARG A 82 9.07 12.22 -5.26
N GLU A 83 8.71 12.89 -6.34
CA GLU A 83 7.42 13.58 -6.43
C GLU A 83 6.26 12.58 -6.35
N LYS A 84 6.39 11.41 -6.98
CA LYS A 84 5.40 10.34 -6.87
C LYS A 84 5.26 9.82 -5.44
N LEU A 85 6.36 9.64 -4.71
CA LEU A 85 6.32 9.25 -3.31
C LEU A 85 5.61 10.30 -2.45
N LYS A 86 5.86 11.59 -2.69
CA LYS A 86 5.13 12.68 -2.01
C LYS A 86 3.64 12.67 -2.32
N GLU A 87 3.24 12.46 -3.58
CA GLU A 87 1.84 12.29 -3.97
C GLU A 87 1.17 11.12 -3.23
N LEU A 88 1.92 10.03 -3.01
CA LEU A 88 1.49 8.87 -2.24
C LEU A 88 1.55 9.09 -0.72
N GLY A 89 1.99 10.27 -0.26
CA GLY A 89 2.04 10.66 1.15
C GLY A 89 3.32 10.28 1.89
N TYR A 90 4.36 9.87 1.17
CA TYR A 90 5.69 9.56 1.70
C TYR A 90 6.64 10.74 1.51
N ASP A 91 7.17 11.24 2.63
CA ASP A 91 8.26 12.22 2.61
C ASP A 91 9.52 11.57 3.19
N LEU A 92 10.46 11.28 2.30
CA LEU A 92 11.68 10.53 2.61
C LEU A 92 12.89 11.45 2.54
N GLY A 93 13.78 11.31 3.53
CA GLY A 93 15.11 11.91 3.49
C GLY A 93 15.94 11.39 2.31
N ASP A 94 16.95 12.15 1.90
CA ASP A 94 17.74 11.84 0.69
C ASP A 94 18.35 10.44 0.69
N ASN A 95 18.83 9.95 1.83
CA ASN A 95 19.43 8.62 1.94
C ASN A 95 18.41 7.50 1.71
N ALA A 96 17.19 7.63 2.25
CA ALA A 96 16.12 6.66 2.01
C ALA A 96 15.67 6.71 0.55
N VAL A 97 15.40 7.90 0.00
CA VAL A 97 15.07 8.04 -1.44
C VAL A 97 16.14 7.40 -2.33
N GLN A 98 17.42 7.46 -1.97
CA GLN A 98 18.48 6.84 -2.76
C GLN A 98 18.36 5.32 -2.82
N VAL A 99 18.11 4.69 -1.68
CA VAL A 99 18.01 3.24 -1.54
C VAL A 99 16.71 2.72 -2.14
N ALA A 100 15.57 3.34 -1.82
CA ALA A 100 14.28 3.02 -2.45
C ALA A 100 14.34 3.18 -3.97
N PHE A 101 15.01 4.23 -4.47
CA PHE A 101 15.16 4.44 -5.91
C PHE A 101 15.99 3.33 -6.60
N LYS A 102 17.03 2.81 -5.93
CA LYS A 102 17.81 1.70 -6.49
C LYS A 102 16.94 0.44 -6.65
N ARG A 103 16.13 0.11 -5.64
CA ARG A 103 15.21 -1.03 -5.70
C ARG A 103 14.09 -0.83 -6.70
N PHE A 104 13.58 0.40 -6.82
CA PHE A 104 12.66 0.79 -7.87
C PHE A 104 13.24 0.51 -9.27
N LYS A 105 14.52 0.85 -9.48
CA LYS A 105 15.22 0.56 -10.74
C LYS A 105 15.32 -0.94 -11.01
N ASP A 106 15.69 -1.72 -10.01
CA ASP A 106 15.76 -3.19 -10.12
C ASP A 106 14.36 -3.78 -10.45
N LEU A 107 13.30 -3.27 -9.81
CA LEU A 107 11.93 -3.69 -10.07
C LEU A 107 11.44 -3.29 -11.47
N ALA A 108 11.75 -2.07 -11.91
CA ALA A 108 11.38 -1.56 -13.23
C ALA A 108 12.15 -2.23 -14.38
N ASP A 109 13.30 -2.84 -14.11
CA ASP A 109 13.99 -3.68 -15.08
C ASP A 109 13.30 -5.03 -15.27
N MET A 110 12.66 -5.56 -14.22
CA MET A 110 11.89 -6.82 -14.29
C MET A 110 10.46 -6.63 -14.77
N LYS A 111 9.84 -5.46 -14.53
CA LYS A 111 8.42 -5.18 -14.77
C LYS A 111 8.26 -3.98 -15.70
N LYS A 112 7.48 -4.13 -16.77
CA LYS A 112 7.29 -3.05 -17.77
C LYS A 112 6.63 -1.81 -17.18
N GLU A 113 5.75 -1.97 -16.21
CA GLU A 113 5.06 -0.88 -15.50
C GLU A 113 5.16 -1.13 -13.99
N VAL A 114 5.47 -0.08 -13.23
CA VAL A 114 5.50 -0.10 -11.76
C VAL A 114 4.26 0.65 -11.26
N PHE A 115 3.42 -0.05 -10.49
CA PHE A 115 2.18 0.51 -9.96
C PHE A 115 2.42 1.24 -8.64
N ASP A 116 1.46 2.07 -8.25
CA ASP A 116 1.52 2.82 -6.98
C ASP A 116 1.69 1.87 -5.78
N ASP A 117 1.05 0.70 -5.79
CA ASP A 117 1.20 -0.34 -4.76
C ASP A 117 2.62 -0.95 -4.72
N ASP A 118 3.29 -1.06 -5.88
CA ASP A 118 4.68 -1.52 -5.94
C ASP A 118 5.62 -0.47 -5.30
N LEU A 119 5.36 0.82 -5.51
CA LEU A 119 6.12 1.92 -4.91
C LEU A 119 5.91 1.98 -3.39
N VAL A 120 4.66 1.80 -2.95
CA VAL A 120 4.30 1.65 -1.54
C VAL A 120 5.08 0.51 -0.91
N ALA A 121 5.12 -0.67 -1.55
CA ALA A 121 5.88 -1.81 -1.02
C ALA A 121 7.39 -1.55 -0.94
N LEU A 122 7.96 -0.87 -1.94
CA LEU A 122 9.39 -0.52 -1.97
C LEU A 122 9.78 0.45 -0.86
N VAL A 123 8.89 1.37 -0.52
CA VAL A 123 9.10 2.37 0.52
C VAL A 123 8.72 1.85 1.90
N ASP A 124 7.68 1.02 1.99
CA ASP A 124 7.31 0.38 3.25
C ASP A 124 8.49 -0.43 3.79
N ASP A 125 9.29 -1.11 2.96
CA ASP A 125 10.48 -1.85 3.42
C ASP A 125 11.61 -0.94 4.01
N GLU A 126 11.57 0.38 3.77
CA GLU A 126 12.48 1.37 4.36
C GLU A 126 11.85 2.21 5.50
N VAL A 127 10.58 2.59 5.37
CA VAL A 127 9.86 3.39 6.38
C VAL A 127 9.52 2.53 7.60
N VAL A 128 9.19 1.25 7.40
CA VAL A 128 9.06 0.25 8.48
C VAL A 128 10.34 0.23 9.31
N ARG A 129 11.53 0.26 8.67
CA ARG A 129 12.79 0.23 9.43
C ARG A 129 13.11 1.51 10.21
N THR A 130 12.49 2.65 9.91
CA THR A 130 12.83 3.93 10.56
C THR A 130 11.80 4.35 11.61
N ASN A 131 10.62 3.71 11.66
CA ASN A 131 9.53 4.07 12.58
C ASN A 131 8.74 2.85 13.11
N ASP A 132 9.35 1.67 13.18
CA ASP A 132 8.78 0.48 13.83
C ASP A 132 8.74 0.67 15.36
N ARG A 133 7.81 1.52 15.80
CA ARG A 133 7.46 1.70 17.22
C ARG A 133 6.99 0.39 17.84
N LEU A 134 6.38 -0.47 17.04
CA LEU A 134 5.91 -1.80 17.44
C LEU A 134 6.63 -2.86 16.63
N ARG A 135 7.25 -3.83 17.30
CA ARG A 135 7.90 -4.97 16.66
C ARG A 135 7.64 -6.24 17.46
N MET A 136 7.16 -7.29 16.79
CA MET A 136 7.07 -8.62 17.38
C MET A 136 8.46 -9.28 17.45
N ILE A 137 8.86 -9.75 18.62
CA ILE A 137 10.15 -10.41 18.88
C ILE A 137 9.97 -11.92 18.87
N SER A 138 9.00 -12.43 19.62
CA SER A 138 8.72 -13.85 19.74
C SER A 138 7.22 -14.09 19.94
N MET A 139 6.74 -15.27 19.57
CA MET A 139 5.36 -15.69 19.79
C MET A 139 5.30 -17.21 19.92
N GLU A 140 4.47 -17.68 20.84
CA GLU A 140 4.05 -19.07 20.98
C GLU A 140 2.53 -19.14 20.91
N ILE A 141 1.99 -20.15 20.20
CA ILE A 141 0.54 -20.40 20.15
C ILE A 141 0.26 -21.87 20.50
N MET A 142 -0.54 -22.06 21.54
CA MET A 142 -1.13 -23.37 21.89
C MET A 142 -2.57 -23.42 21.38
N CYS A 143 -2.83 -24.20 20.34
CA CYS A 143 -4.16 -24.33 19.73
C CYS A 143 -4.49 -25.77 19.33
N GLY A 144 -5.70 -26.00 18.81
CA GLY A 144 -6.18 -27.31 18.37
C GLY A 144 -7.32 -27.85 19.22
N THR A 145 -7.56 -29.17 19.16
CA THR A 145 -8.69 -29.81 19.87
C THR A 145 -8.47 -29.97 21.37
N LYS A 146 -7.21 -29.93 21.83
CA LYS A 146 -6.84 -30.05 23.24
C LYS A 146 -6.65 -28.71 23.96
N HIS A 147 -6.35 -27.65 23.23
CA HIS A 147 -6.13 -26.31 23.77
C HIS A 147 -7.30 -25.41 23.37
N ARG A 148 -8.38 -25.47 24.17
CA ARG A 148 -9.59 -24.65 24.01
C ARG A 148 -9.95 -23.96 25.34
N PRO A 149 -9.95 -22.62 25.40
CA PRO A 149 -9.64 -21.70 24.29
C PRO A 149 -8.15 -21.77 23.88
N PRO A 150 -7.81 -21.49 22.62
CA PRO A 150 -6.43 -21.25 22.19
C PRO A 150 -5.75 -20.20 23.06
N LYS A 151 -4.45 -20.39 23.30
CA LYS A 151 -3.61 -19.46 24.06
C LYS A 151 -2.47 -18.96 23.18
N ALA A 152 -2.14 -17.69 23.30
CA ALA A 152 -0.99 -17.07 22.66
C ALA A 152 -0.12 -16.39 23.72
N GLY A 153 1.17 -16.68 23.72
CA GLY A 153 2.19 -15.92 24.42
C GLY A 153 2.99 -15.10 23.41
N MET A 154 3.32 -13.85 23.71
CA MET A 154 4.04 -12.98 22.77
C MET A 154 4.97 -12.02 23.49
N GLU A 155 6.14 -11.78 22.90
CA GLU A 155 7.02 -10.66 23.26
C GLU A 155 7.06 -9.65 22.12
N MET A 156 6.87 -8.37 22.46
CA MET A 156 7.01 -7.25 21.53
C MET A 156 7.99 -6.22 22.09
N GLU A 157 8.76 -5.60 21.21
CA GLU A 157 9.45 -4.36 21.48
C GLU A 157 8.51 -3.21 21.12
N ILE A 158 8.23 -2.35 22.09
CA ILE A 158 7.34 -1.20 21.96
C ILE A 158 8.12 0.04 22.39
N ASP A 159 8.38 0.96 21.45
CA ASP A 159 9.18 2.18 21.67
C ASP A 159 10.56 1.87 22.32
N GLY A 160 11.16 0.73 21.95
CA GLY A 160 12.45 0.26 22.48
C GLY A 160 12.38 -0.54 23.79
N GLU A 161 11.20 -0.70 24.38
CA GLU A 161 11.01 -1.52 25.59
C GLU A 161 10.43 -2.89 25.25
N LEU A 162 11.06 -3.95 25.77
CA LEU A 162 10.54 -5.32 25.63
C LEU A 162 9.37 -5.56 26.59
N LYS A 163 8.24 -6.04 26.09
CA LYS A 163 7.03 -6.36 26.85
C LYS A 163 6.50 -7.73 26.45
N SER A 164 5.89 -8.44 27.39
CA SER A 164 5.37 -9.81 27.21
C SER A 164 3.91 -9.91 27.64
N CYS A 165 3.12 -10.73 26.94
CA CYS A 165 1.73 -11.03 27.27
C CYS A 165 1.43 -12.52 27.12
N ASP A 166 0.37 -12.95 27.81
CA ASP A 166 -0.30 -14.22 27.60
C ASP A 166 -1.80 -13.95 27.47
N SER A 167 -2.39 -14.32 26.34
CA SER A 167 -3.79 -14.04 26.05
C SER A 167 -4.50 -15.25 25.46
N THR A 168 -5.83 -15.21 25.53
CA THR A 168 -6.71 -16.24 24.95
C THR A 168 -7.68 -15.61 23.97
N GLY A 169 -8.29 -16.42 23.11
CA GLY A 169 -9.26 -15.94 22.14
C GLY A 169 -10.13 -17.04 21.58
N ASP A 170 -11.06 -16.67 20.72
CA ASP A 170 -11.98 -17.61 20.08
C ASP A 170 -11.27 -18.50 19.04
N GLY A 171 -10.11 -18.04 18.55
CA GLY A 171 -9.22 -18.74 17.64
C GLY A 171 -7.75 -18.36 17.86
N PRO A 172 -6.79 -19.06 17.23
CA PRO A 172 -5.36 -18.76 17.40
C PRO A 172 -4.98 -17.36 16.93
N VAL A 173 -5.56 -16.88 15.83
CA VAL A 173 -5.37 -15.50 15.33
C VAL A 173 -5.93 -14.49 16.32
N ASP A 174 -7.12 -14.76 16.88
CA ASP A 174 -7.77 -13.87 17.84
C ASP A 174 -6.98 -13.78 19.15
N ALA A 175 -6.50 -14.92 19.68
CA ALA A 175 -5.63 -14.95 20.85
C ALA A 175 -4.34 -14.12 20.63
N ALA A 176 -3.71 -14.25 19.45
CA ALA A 176 -2.53 -13.47 19.12
C ALA A 176 -2.84 -11.96 18.99
N PHE A 177 -3.95 -11.58 18.35
CA PHE A 177 -4.36 -10.18 18.24
C PHE A 177 -4.77 -9.58 19.59
N ASN A 178 -5.36 -10.36 20.49
CA ASN A 178 -5.66 -9.90 21.85
C ASN A 178 -4.37 -9.63 22.63
N CYS A 179 -3.34 -10.44 22.43
CA CYS A 179 -2.00 -10.18 22.98
C CYS A 179 -1.43 -8.84 22.48
N VAL A 180 -1.51 -8.55 21.18
CA VAL A 180 -1.09 -7.25 20.62
C VAL A 180 -1.89 -6.09 21.24
N LYS A 181 -3.21 -6.22 21.41
CA LYS A 181 -4.05 -5.19 22.03
C LYS A 181 -3.75 -4.99 23.52
N GLU A 182 -3.37 -6.06 24.23
CA GLU A 182 -2.98 -5.97 25.64
C GLU A 182 -1.63 -5.26 25.80
N LEU A 183 -0.66 -5.59 24.96
CA LEU A 183 0.66 -4.96 24.95
C LEU A 183 0.60 -3.51 24.45
N PHE A 184 -0.28 -3.23 23.49
CA PHE A 184 -0.49 -1.90 22.93
C PHE A 184 -1.99 -1.58 22.80
N PRO A 185 -2.61 -1.01 23.86
CA PRO A 185 -4.01 -0.63 23.84
C PRO A 185 -4.33 0.39 22.74
N HIS A 186 -5.35 0.11 21.92
CA HIS A 186 -5.78 0.96 20.81
C HIS A 186 -7.27 0.76 20.49
N GLU A 187 -7.89 1.74 19.81
CA GLU A 187 -9.30 1.69 19.39
C GLU A 187 -9.50 1.19 17.95
N ALA A 188 -8.40 0.85 17.26
CA ALA A 188 -8.43 0.38 15.88
C ALA A 188 -9.27 -0.91 15.73
N ARG A 189 -10.24 -0.85 14.79
CA ARG A 189 -11.12 -1.97 14.46
C ARG A 189 -10.60 -2.75 13.27
N LEU A 190 -10.50 -4.07 13.41
CA LEU A 190 -10.22 -4.99 12.30
C LEU A 190 -11.40 -5.00 11.32
N GLN A 191 -11.18 -4.53 10.09
CA GLN A 191 -12.18 -4.51 9.02
C GLN A 191 -12.00 -5.66 8.03
N LEU A 192 -10.75 -6.05 7.77
CA LEU A 192 -10.41 -7.10 6.82
C LEU A 192 -9.27 -7.92 7.37
N TYR A 193 -9.40 -9.24 7.25
CA TYR A 193 -8.34 -10.20 7.45
C TYR A 193 -8.41 -11.18 6.30
N GLN A 194 -7.33 -11.27 5.51
CA GLN A 194 -7.26 -12.15 4.34
C GLN A 194 -5.92 -12.87 4.32
N VAL A 195 -5.97 -14.18 4.05
CA VAL A 195 -4.79 -15.04 3.90
C VAL A 195 -4.74 -15.54 2.47
N HIS A 196 -3.61 -15.36 1.82
CA HIS A 196 -3.31 -15.85 0.48
C HIS A 196 -2.13 -16.83 0.56
N ALA A 197 -2.27 -17.99 -0.09
CA ALA A 197 -1.12 -18.85 -0.35
C ALA A 197 -0.39 -18.32 -1.58
N VAL A 198 0.90 -17.99 -1.42
CA VAL A 198 1.71 -17.40 -2.51
C VAL A 198 2.26 -18.48 -3.43
N THR A 199 2.56 -19.67 -2.89
CA THR A 199 3.22 -20.77 -3.61
C THR A 199 2.52 -22.11 -3.39
N HIS A 200 2.87 -23.09 -4.22
CA HIS A 200 2.34 -24.45 -4.14
C HIS A 200 3.34 -25.36 -3.43
N GLY A 201 2.87 -26.27 -2.57
CA GLY A 201 3.72 -27.22 -1.84
C GLY A 201 3.53 -27.13 -0.32
N THR A 202 4.22 -27.98 0.44
CA THR A 202 4.17 -27.98 1.91
C THR A 202 4.92 -26.81 2.55
N ASP A 203 5.79 -26.15 1.77
CA ASP A 203 6.58 -24.99 2.19
C ASP A 203 5.97 -23.68 1.66
N ALA A 204 4.64 -23.68 1.43
CA ALA A 204 3.94 -22.54 0.89
C ALA A 204 4.03 -21.35 1.85
N GLN A 205 4.50 -20.21 1.34
CA GLN A 205 4.52 -18.97 2.12
C GLN A 205 3.09 -18.41 2.21
N ALA A 206 2.67 -18.09 3.44
CA ALA A 206 1.43 -17.39 3.69
C ALA A 206 1.66 -15.88 3.60
N GLU A 207 0.84 -15.21 2.80
CA GLU A 207 0.75 -13.75 2.78
C GLU A 207 -0.58 -13.35 3.41
N VAL A 208 -0.51 -12.49 4.41
CA VAL A 208 -1.66 -12.04 5.19
C VAL A 208 -1.81 -10.54 5.03
N THR A 209 -3.03 -10.11 4.72
CA THR A 209 -3.42 -8.70 4.67
C THR A 209 -4.40 -8.40 5.80
N VAL A 210 -4.09 -7.36 6.57
CA VAL A 210 -4.93 -6.85 7.66
C VAL A 210 -5.31 -5.40 7.35
N ARG A 211 -6.61 -5.09 7.40
CA ARG A 211 -7.11 -3.71 7.35
C ARG A 211 -7.61 -3.27 8.71
N LEU A 212 -7.01 -2.22 9.25
CA LEU A 212 -7.45 -1.57 10.47
C LEU A 212 -8.13 -0.25 10.15
N ALA A 213 -9.13 0.11 10.96
CA ALA A 213 -9.82 1.38 10.86
C ALA A 213 -9.99 2.05 12.22
N GLU A 214 -9.71 3.35 12.29
CA GLU A 214 -9.84 4.16 13.50
C GLU A 214 -10.11 5.61 13.14
N GLY A 215 -11.04 6.27 13.83
CA GLY A 215 -11.32 7.70 13.64
C GLY A 215 -11.65 8.08 12.19
N GLY A 216 -12.36 7.21 11.44
CA GLY A 216 -12.70 7.42 10.03
C GLY A 216 -11.55 7.17 9.04
N LYS A 217 -10.36 6.78 9.51
CA LYS A 217 -9.21 6.43 8.69
C LYS A 217 -9.09 4.92 8.55
N THR A 218 -8.52 4.48 7.43
CA THR A 218 -8.19 3.08 7.18
C THR A 218 -6.72 2.94 6.79
N VAL A 219 -6.13 1.81 7.17
CA VAL A 219 -4.75 1.41 6.82
C VAL A 219 -4.72 -0.08 6.50
N ASN A 220 -3.86 -0.45 5.56
CA ASN A 220 -3.58 -1.86 5.23
C ASN A 220 -2.15 -2.20 5.67
N GLY A 221 -2.03 -3.25 6.47
CA GLY A 221 -0.77 -3.91 6.77
C GLY A 221 -0.70 -5.26 6.07
N GLN A 222 0.52 -5.64 5.67
CA GLN A 222 0.82 -6.91 5.04
C GLN A 222 1.89 -7.62 5.86
N GLY A 223 1.82 -8.95 5.91
CA GLY A 223 2.79 -9.79 6.58
C GLY A 223 2.95 -11.09 5.81
N ALA A 224 4.18 -11.55 5.63
CA ALA A 224 4.46 -12.79 4.93
C ALA A 224 5.39 -13.66 5.77
N ASP A 225 5.06 -14.94 5.86
CA ASP A 225 5.83 -15.94 6.62
C ASP A 225 5.41 -17.35 6.19
N THR A 226 6.27 -18.35 6.40
CA THR A 226 5.89 -19.76 6.24
C THR A 226 4.85 -20.18 7.28
N ASP A 227 4.86 -19.55 8.46
CA ASP A 227 3.84 -19.74 9.48
C ASP A 227 2.72 -18.69 9.31
N THR A 228 1.50 -19.15 9.03
CA THR A 228 0.35 -18.27 8.81
C THR A 228 0.01 -17.39 10.02
N MET A 229 0.24 -17.88 11.25
CA MET A 229 -0.01 -17.11 12.46
C MET A 229 1.03 -16.01 12.63
N VAL A 230 2.30 -16.31 12.37
CA VAL A 230 3.37 -15.30 12.37
C VAL A 230 3.11 -14.23 11.31
N ALA A 231 2.74 -14.64 10.08
CA ALA A 231 2.36 -13.71 9.02
C ALA A 231 1.17 -12.82 9.43
N SER A 232 0.20 -13.38 10.15
CA SER A 232 -0.97 -12.65 10.65
C SER A 232 -0.61 -11.56 11.64
N VAL A 233 0.25 -11.86 12.62
CA VAL A 233 0.70 -10.87 13.61
C VAL A 233 1.56 -9.79 12.95
N LYS A 234 2.48 -10.18 12.06
CA LYS A 234 3.27 -9.22 11.27
C LYS A 234 2.38 -8.25 10.50
N ALA A 235 1.35 -8.76 9.81
CA ALA A 235 0.41 -7.93 9.06
C ALA A 235 -0.34 -6.94 9.97
N TYR A 236 -0.75 -7.39 11.15
CA TYR A 236 -1.46 -6.56 12.13
C TYR A 236 -0.56 -5.46 12.72
N VAL A 237 0.66 -5.82 13.15
CA VAL A 237 1.66 -4.87 13.68
C VAL A 237 2.03 -3.83 12.62
N ASN A 238 2.24 -4.25 11.38
CA ASN A 238 2.51 -3.33 10.26
C ASN A 238 1.33 -2.38 10.01
N ALA A 239 0.09 -2.85 10.13
CA ALA A 239 -1.10 -2.00 10.04
C ALA A 239 -1.13 -0.98 11.18
N LEU A 240 -0.79 -1.37 12.41
CA LEU A 240 -0.72 -0.47 13.56
C LEU A 240 0.38 0.59 13.40
N ASN A 241 1.60 0.23 13.02
CA ASN A 241 2.68 1.20 12.77
C ASN A 241 2.25 2.26 11.74
N LYS A 242 1.58 1.84 10.65
CA LYS A 242 1.00 2.78 9.66
C LYS A 242 -0.10 3.66 10.24
N LEU A 243 -0.93 3.13 11.15
CA LEU A 243 -1.97 3.89 11.83
C LEU A 243 -1.38 4.97 12.73
N LEU A 244 -0.30 4.65 13.47
CA LEU A 244 0.39 5.59 14.35
C LEU A 244 0.95 6.79 13.58
N VAL A 245 1.62 6.54 12.46
CA VAL A 245 2.10 7.62 11.56
C VAL A 245 0.94 8.50 11.09
N LYS A 246 -0.23 7.92 10.81
CA LYS A 246 -1.43 8.69 10.43
C LYS A 246 -2.07 9.44 11.60
N ARG A 247 -1.85 9.05 12.87
CA ARG A 247 -2.30 9.80 14.05
C ARG A 247 -1.49 11.08 14.21
N GLU A 248 -0.16 10.95 14.20
CA GLU A 248 0.79 12.05 14.37
C GLU A 248 0.63 13.13 13.30
N LYS A 249 0.30 12.77 12.05
CA LYS A 249 0.03 13.75 10.97
C LYS A 249 -1.26 14.56 11.13
N THR A 250 -2.16 14.19 12.04
CA THR A 250 -3.44 14.91 12.30
C THR A 250 -3.42 15.73 13.57
N GLU A 251 -2.52 15.46 14.51
CA GLU A 251 -2.38 16.30 15.67
C GLU A 251 -1.77 17.64 15.21
N PRO A 252 -2.44 18.78 15.43
CA PRO A 252 -1.78 20.06 15.26
C PRO A 252 -0.53 20.05 16.15
N ALA A 253 0.61 20.52 15.63
CA ALA A 253 1.78 20.77 16.46
C ALA A 253 1.32 21.57 17.68
N ALA A 254 1.47 21.01 18.88
CA ALA A 254 1.15 21.71 20.11
C ALA A 254 1.92 23.03 20.06
N VAL A 255 1.18 24.13 19.99
CA VAL A 255 1.76 25.46 20.04
C VAL A 255 2.40 25.57 21.42
N SER A 256 3.73 25.47 21.45
CA SER A 256 4.52 25.78 22.63
C SER A 256 4.15 27.20 23.08
N MET A 257 3.50 27.32 24.24
CA MET A 257 3.33 28.61 24.93
C MET A 257 4.62 29.01 25.63
#